data_AF-A0A3A8L3E5-F1
#
_entry.id   AF-A0A3A8L3E5-F1
#
_cell.length_a   1.000
_cell.length_b   1.000
_cell.length_c   1.000
_cell.angle_alpha   90.00
_cell.angle_beta   90.00
_cell.angle_gamma   90.00
#
_symmetry.space_group_name_H-M   'P 1'
#
loop_
_entity.id
_entity.type
_entity.pdbx_description
1 polymer ?
#
loop_
_entity_poly.entity_id
_entity_poly.type
_entity_poly.pdbx_seq_one_letter_code
_entity_poly.pdbx_strand_id
1 'polypeptide(L)' 'MALAQRLGDAELSLQQAMRRMDGSPAARTRLAEAREEHRAAEAQALLALGAGQGPEEALAA' A
#
# COMPACT_ATOMS: atom_id res chain seq x y z
N MET A 1 -5.49 -14.88 2.31
CA MET A 1 -6.57 -13.96 2.70
C MET A 1 -6.08 -12.75 3.47
N ALA A 2 -5.16 -12.88 4.44
CA ALA A 2 -4.70 -11.75 5.25
C ALA A 2 -4.11 -10.55 4.45
N LEU A 3 -3.34 -10.79 3.39
CA LEU A 3 -2.71 -9.71 2.61
C LEU A 3 -3.72 -8.89 1.78
N ALA A 4 -4.71 -9.55 1.18
CA ALA A 4 -5.76 -8.86 0.44
C ALA A 4 -6.63 -7.99 1.36
N GLN A 5 -6.94 -8.49 2.56
CA GLN A 5 -7.65 -7.72 3.57
C GLN A 5 -6.82 -6.51 4.02
N ARG A 6 -5.53 -6.71 4.33
CA ARG A 6 -4.63 -5.63 4.73
C ARG A 6 -4.53 -4.53 3.66
N LEU A 7 -4.38 -4.91 2.39
CA LEU A 7 -4.34 -3.95 1.29
C LEU A 7 -5.66 -3.17 1.18
N GLY A 8 -6.81 -3.85 1.32
CA GLY A 8 -8.12 -3.20 1.34
C GLY A 8 -8.29 -2.20 2.49
N ASP A 9 -7.84 -2.56 3.70
CA ASP A 9 -7.92 -1.68 4.88
C ASP A 9 -6.99 -0.46 4.74
N ALA A 10 -5.79 -0.66 4.18
CA ALA A 10 -4.85 0.42 3.91
C ALA A 10 -5.37 1.39 2.83
N GLU A 11 -5.97 0.85 1.75
CA GLU A 11 -6.63 1.65 0.71
C GLU A 11 -7.80 2.45 1.27
N LEU A 12 -8.65 1.83 2.09
CA LEU A 12 -9.75 2.54 2.74
C LEU A 12 -9.23 3.68 3.64
N SER A 13 -8.17 3.43 4.39
CA SER A 13 -7.52 4.44 5.24
C SER A 13 -6.94 5.60 4.44
N LEU A 14 -6.28 5.30 3.31
CA LEU A 14 -5.76 6.30 2.38
C LEU A 14 -6.89 7.17 1.81
N GLN A 15 -7.97 6.55 1.32
CA GLN A 15 -9.13 7.27 0.80
C GLN A 15 -9.79 8.15 1.85
N GLN A 16 -9.91 7.67 3.10
CA GLN A 16 -10.45 8.48 4.20
C GLN A 16 -9.55 9.67 4.53
N ALA A 17 -8.23 9.49 4.56
CA ALA A 17 -7.27 10.56 4.79
C ALA A 17 -7.34 11.63 3.68
N MET A 18 -7.50 11.22 2.42
CA MET A 18 -7.70 12.14 1.30
C MET A 18 -9.02 12.91 1.40
N ARG A 19 -10.13 12.23 1.74
CA ARG A 19 -11.45 12.88 1.90
C ARG A 19 -11.49 13.87 3.06
N ARG A 20 -10.73 13.62 4.13
CA ARG A 20 -10.65 14.48 5.32
C ARG A 20 -9.54 15.53 5.26
N MET A 21 -8.90 15.69 4.11
CA MET A 21 -7.81 16.65 3.95
C MET A 21 -8.33 18.08 4.07
N ASP A 22 -7.86 18.81 5.07
CA ASP A 22 -8.19 20.22 5.34
C ASP A 22 -6.97 21.15 5.22
N GLY A 23 -5.80 20.62 4.82
CA GLY A 23 -4.54 21.36 4.70
C GLY A 23 -3.78 21.55 6.03
N SER A 24 -4.38 21.20 7.18
CA SER A 24 -3.71 21.29 8.47
C SER A 24 -2.45 20.40 8.52
N PRO A 25 -1.44 20.74 9.35
CA PRO A 25 -0.30 19.87 9.58
C PRO A 25 -0.71 18.44 9.99
N ALA A 26 -1.72 18.32 10.86
CA ALA A 26 -2.23 17.03 11.30
C ALA A 26 -2.85 16.22 10.16
N ALA A 27 -3.64 16.83 9.27
CA ALA A 27 -4.19 16.14 8.11
C ALA A 27 -3.10 15.71 7.12
N ARG A 28 -2.07 16.53 6.93
CA ARG A 28 -0.90 16.17 6.10
C ARG A 28 -0.13 14.99 6.67
N THR A 29 0.10 14.94 7.99
CA THR A 29 0.73 13.80 8.66
C THR A 29 -0.09 12.53 8.48
N ARG A 30 -1.40 12.56 8.75
CA ARG A 30 -2.28 11.39 8.57
C ARG A 30 -2.28 10.88 7.12
N LEU A 31 -2.26 11.77 6.14
CA LEU A 31 -2.16 11.36 4.73
C LEU A 31 -0.80 10.72 4.42
N ALA A 32 0.30 11.24 4.98
CA ALA A 32 1.62 10.66 4.77
C ALA A 32 1.71 9.24 5.35
N GLU A 33 1.22 9.04 6.58
CA GLU A 33 1.16 7.73 7.23
C GLU A 33 0.30 6.74 6.45
N ALA A 34 -0.90 7.15 6.01
CA ALA A 34 -1.79 6.29 5.23
C ALA A 34 -1.18 5.89 3.86
N ARG A 35 -0.40 6.78 3.24
CA ARG A 35 0.33 6.48 2.00
C ARG A 35 1.44 5.48 2.23
N GLU A 36 2.17 5.60 3.33
CA GLU A 36 3.24 4.66 3.68
C GLU A 36 2.68 3.26 3.94
N GLU A 37 1.61 3.15 4.71
CA GLU A 37 0.95 1.87 4.99
C GLU A 37 0.37 1.23 3.71
N HIS A 38 -0.28 2.01 2.83
CA HIS A 38 -0.76 1.50 1.55
C HIS A 38 0.38 0.93 0.70
N ARG A 39 1.49 1.68 0.56
CA ARG A 39 2.66 1.19 -0.20
C ARG A 39 3.26 -0.08 0.40
N ALA A 40 3.33 -0.17 1.72
CA ALA A 40 3.84 -1.36 2.40
C ALA A 40 2.92 -2.57 2.15
N ALA A 41 1.60 -2.39 2.27
CA ALA A 41 0.63 -3.44 2.02
C ALA A 41 0.63 -3.88 0.53
N GLU A 42 0.75 -2.93 -0.39
CA GLU A 42 0.84 -3.17 -1.83
C GLU A 42 2.10 -3.97 -2.18
N ALA A 43 3.27 -3.56 -1.65
CA ALA A 43 4.51 -4.28 -1.86
C ALA A 43 4.43 -5.74 -1.36
N GLN A 44 3.81 -5.97 -0.21
CA GLN A 44 3.60 -7.33 0.30
C GLN A 44 2.64 -8.15 -0.57
N ALA A 45 1.57 -7.53 -1.08
CA ALA A 45 0.64 -8.19 -1.99
C ALA A 45 1.33 -8.57 -3.31
N LEU A 46 2.13 -7.66 -3.86
CA LEU A 46 2.92 -7.88 -5.08
C LEU A 46 3.93 -9.03 -4.91
N LEU A 47 4.69 -9.05 -3.81
CA LEU A 47 5.59 -10.15 -3.48
C LEU A 47 4.85 -11.49 -3.39
N ALA A 48 3.68 -11.53 -2.75
CA ALA A 48 2.88 -12.75 -2.64
C ALA A 48 2.31 -13.23 -3.99
N LEU A 49 2.13 -12.32 -4.95
CA LEU A 49 1.71 -12.63 -6.32
C LEU A 49 2.88 -13.02 -7.23
N GLY A 50 4.12 -13.03 -6.74
CA GLY A 50 5.33 -13.21 -7.55
C GLY A 50 5.65 -12.00 -8.45
N ALA A 51 4.87 -10.93 -8.34
CA ALA A 51 5.08 -9.67 -9.04
C ALA A 51 6.15 -8.86 -8.30
N GLY A 52 7.42 -9.22 -8.50
CA GLY A 52 8.55 -8.60 -7.81
C GLY A 52 9.89 -9.23 -8.18
N GLN A 53 9.84 -10.43 -8.76
CA GLN A 53 10.95 -11.03 -9.48
C GLN A 53 10.91 -10.45 -10.90
N GLY A 54 11.92 -9.65 -11.26
CA GLY A 54 12.13 -9.28 -12.64
C GLY A 54 12.31 -10.53 -13.53
N PRO A 55 12.27 -10.40 -14.86
CA PRO A 55 12.41 -11.54 -15.79
C PRO A 55 13.73 -12.33 -15.68
N GLU A 56 14.66 -11.94 -14.80
CA GLU A 56 15.94 -12.61 -14.59
C GLU A 56 15.82 -13.98 -13.90
N GLU A 57 14.82 -14.21 -13.04
CA GLU A 57 14.64 -15.51 -12.37
C GLU A 57 13.81 -16.51 -13.20
N ALA A 58 13.08 -16.05 -14.21
CA ALA A 58 12.30 -16.92 -15.11
C ALA A 58 13.17 -17.65 -16.15
N LEU A 59 14.44 -17.27 -16.32
CA LEU A 59 15.37 -17.88 -17.29
C LEU A 59 16.31 -18.93 -16.66
N ALA A 60 16.22 -19.16 -15.36
CA ALA A 60 17.16 -19.99 -14.61
C ALA A 60 16.56 -21.30 -14.04
N ALA A 61 15.34 -21.67 -14.44
CA ALA A 61 14.70 -22.95 -14.10
C ALA A 61 14.39 -23.75 -15.37
#